data_AF-A0A7G2LT33-F1
#
_entry.id   AF-A0A7G2LT33-F1
#
_cell.length_a   1.000
_cell.length_b   1.000
_cell.length_c   1.000
_cell.angle_alpha   90.00
_cell.angle_beta   90.00
_cell.angle_gamma   90.00
#
_symmetry.space_group_name_H-M   'P 1'
#
loop_
_entity.id
_entity.type
_entity.pdbx_description
1 polymer ?
#
loop_
_entity_poly.entity_id
_entity_poly.type
_entity_poly.pdbx_seq_one_letter_code
_entity_poly.pdbx_strand_id
1 'polypeptide(L)'
;METWAIFTGDIVKSTAMTRAELDTVFARLEEAADAVATWQDQPTRMTRFRGDGWQMAVTPQFTFRAALVLRAAVRRCGKTADTRFGIGLGDAHFTGDDLSRADGAALVRSGHALDTMPRARRMNAPDTPVALR
;
A
#
# COMPACT_ATOMS: atom_id res chain seq x y z
N MET A 1 -3.06 -19.39 11.77
CA MET A 1 -2.51 -18.70 10.59
C MET A 1 -2.52 -17.21 10.88
N GLU A 2 -1.39 -16.54 10.67
CA GLU A 2 -1.30 -15.10 10.91
C GLU A 2 -2.05 -14.34 9.80
N THR A 3 -2.92 -13.41 10.20
CA THR A 3 -3.71 -12.61 9.25
C THR A 3 -3.02 -11.28 9.03
N TRP A 4 -2.92 -10.88 7.77
CA TRP A 4 -2.26 -9.67 7.29
C TRP A 4 -3.22 -8.78 6.52
N ALA A 5 -2.96 -7.47 6.55
CA ALA A 5 -3.47 -6.51 5.59
C ALA A 5 -2.37 -6.19 4.58
N ILE A 6 -2.58 -6.56 3.33
CA ILE A 6 -1.69 -6.19 2.23
C ILE A 6 -2.29 -5.01 1.49
N PHE A 7 -1.48 -3.99 1.31
CA PHE A 7 -1.74 -2.84 0.47
C PHE A 7 -1.03 -3.07 -0.85
N THR A 8 -1.75 -2.97 -1.97
CA THR A 8 -1.16 -2.91 -3.30
C THR A 8 -1.64 -1.62 -3.95
N GLY A 9 -0.73 -0.76 -4.37
CA GLY A 9 -1.06 0.57 -4.88
C GLY A 9 -0.17 1.06 -6.01
N ASP A 10 -0.61 2.17 -6.61
CA ASP A 10 0.11 2.91 -7.66
C ASP A 10 0.01 4.43 -7.42
N ILE A 11 0.94 5.20 -8.00
CA ILE A 11 0.93 6.65 -7.93
C ILE A 11 0.02 7.23 -9.01
N VAL A 12 -0.98 8.02 -8.58
CA VAL A 12 -1.95 8.61 -9.49
C VAL A 12 -1.27 9.63 -10.40
N LYS A 13 -1.44 9.46 -11.71
CA LYS A 13 -0.85 10.34 -12.77
C LYS A 13 0.69 10.39 -12.72
N SER A 14 1.34 9.31 -12.29
CA SER A 14 2.80 9.16 -12.26
C SER A 14 3.49 9.46 -13.60
N THR A 15 2.85 9.15 -14.73
CA THR A 15 3.39 9.40 -16.08
C THR A 15 3.56 10.89 -16.40
N ALA A 16 2.88 11.78 -15.65
CA ALA A 16 3.02 13.22 -15.77
C ALA A 16 4.07 13.79 -14.79
N MET A 17 4.65 12.95 -13.93
CA MET A 17 5.70 13.33 -12.99
C MET A 17 7.08 13.15 -13.64
N THR A 18 7.99 14.04 -13.29
CA THR A 18 9.42 13.84 -13.50
C THR A 18 9.92 12.68 -12.63
N ARG A 19 11.07 12.10 -13.00
CA ARG A 19 11.72 11.06 -12.20
C ARG A 19 11.99 11.52 -10.77
N ALA A 20 12.47 12.76 -10.58
CA ALA A 20 12.74 13.33 -9.26
C ALA A 20 11.48 13.49 -8.40
N GLU A 21 10.35 13.89 -9.00
CA GLU A 21 9.07 13.96 -8.28
C GLU A 21 8.59 12.58 -7.85
N LEU A 22 8.67 11.59 -8.74
CA LEU A 22 8.28 10.22 -8.43
C LEU A 22 9.18 9.61 -7.35
N ASP A 23 10.50 9.81 -7.44
CA ASP A 23 11.44 9.33 -6.42
C ASP A 23 11.22 10.02 -5.06
N THR A 24 10.83 11.31 -5.06
CA THR A 24 10.41 12.01 -3.84
C THR A 24 9.15 11.39 -3.23
N VAL A 25 8.17 10.99 -4.05
CA VAL A 25 6.96 10.30 -3.59
C VAL A 25 7.30 8.97 -2.93
N PHE A 26 8.19 8.17 -3.55
CA PHE A 26 8.62 6.90 -2.99
C PHE A 26 9.41 7.06 -1.69
N ALA A 27 10.30 8.06 -1.60
CA ALA A 27 10.98 8.38 -0.35
C ALA A 27 9.98 8.71 0.79
N ARG A 28 8.88 9.42 0.49
CA ARG A 28 7.83 9.67 1.49
C ARG A 28 7.00 8.43 1.85
N LEU A 29 6.80 7.51 0.91
CA LEU A 29 6.16 6.23 1.20
C LEU A 29 7.05 5.36 2.09
N GLU A 30 8.36 5.34 1.87
CA GLU A 30 9.34 4.64 2.71
C GLU A 30 9.35 5.22 4.14
N GLU A 31 9.46 6.55 4.30
CA GLU A 31 9.35 7.21 5.61
C GLU A 31 8.00 6.89 6.31
N ALA A 32 6.91 6.83 5.56
CA ALA A 32 5.61 6.46 6.09
C ALA A 32 5.56 4.99 6.51
N ALA A 33 6.20 4.10 5.76
CA ALA A 33 6.31 2.68 6.09
C ALA A 33 7.14 2.46 7.36
N ASP A 34 8.21 3.23 7.56
CA ASP A 34 9.00 3.22 8.80
C ASP A 34 8.16 3.68 9.99
N ALA A 35 7.37 4.75 9.83
CA ALA A 35 6.45 5.20 10.87
C ALA A 35 5.41 4.13 11.23
N VAL A 36 4.85 3.44 10.23
CA VAL A 36 3.91 2.32 10.44
C VAL A 36 4.59 1.13 11.11
N ALA A 37 5.86 0.84 10.77
CA ALA A 37 6.62 -0.24 11.39
C ALA A 37 6.76 -0.05 12.90
N THR A 38 6.80 1.19 13.41
CA THR A 38 6.82 1.45 14.86
C THR A 38 5.55 1.03 15.61
N TRP A 39 4.46 0.71 14.91
CA TRP A 39 3.20 0.33 15.55
C TRP A 39 3.06 -1.18 15.74
N GLN A 40 3.87 -1.99 15.05
CA GLN A 40 3.73 -3.45 14.98
C GLN A 40 5.08 -4.15 15.20
N ASP A 41 5.06 -5.39 15.67
CA ASP A 41 6.28 -6.16 15.98
C ASP A 41 6.95 -6.78 14.74
N GLN A 42 6.43 -6.50 13.55
CA GLN A 42 6.85 -7.12 12.30
C GLN A 42 7.13 -6.04 11.23
N PRO A 43 8.08 -6.26 10.31
CA PRO A 43 8.40 -5.26 9.30
C PRO A 43 7.24 -5.07 8.31
N THR A 44 7.09 -3.83 7.83
CA THR A 44 6.05 -3.46 6.86
C THR A 44 6.35 -3.94 5.45
N ARG A 45 7.61 -4.33 5.16
CA ARG A 45 8.02 -4.87 3.85
C ARG A 45 7.61 -3.98 2.68
N MET A 46 7.76 -2.66 2.83
CA MET A 46 7.48 -1.70 1.76
C MET A 46 8.32 -2.08 0.54
N THR A 47 7.64 -2.41 -0.56
CA THR A 47 8.26 -2.94 -1.76
C THR A 47 7.79 -2.13 -2.96
N ARG A 48 8.72 -1.47 -3.66
CA ARG A 48 8.46 -0.84 -4.95
C ARG A 48 8.65 -1.87 -6.08
N PHE A 49 7.72 -1.94 -7.02
CA PHE A 49 7.90 -2.64 -8.29
C PHE A 49 8.00 -1.65 -9.44
N ARG A 50 8.41 -2.14 -10.63
CA ARG A 50 8.76 -1.30 -11.78
C ARG A 50 7.65 -0.28 -12.09
N GLY A 51 8.05 0.99 -12.22
CA GLY A 51 7.17 2.11 -12.49
C GLY A 51 6.76 2.85 -11.21
N ASP A 52 5.45 2.89 -10.98
CA ASP A 52 4.76 3.64 -9.93
C ASP A 52 4.05 2.74 -8.91
N GLY A 53 4.19 1.42 -9.04
CA GLY A 53 3.56 0.44 -8.15
C GLY A 53 4.34 0.21 -6.85
N TRP A 54 3.60 -0.04 -5.77
CA TRP A 54 4.12 -0.40 -4.44
C TRP A 54 3.23 -1.38 -3.70
N GLN A 55 3.82 -2.14 -2.78
CA GLN A 55 3.12 -2.97 -1.81
C GLN A 55 3.63 -2.74 -0.40
N MET A 56 2.78 -2.99 0.59
CA MET A 56 3.13 -2.96 2.01
C MET A 56 2.28 -3.95 2.82
N ALA A 57 2.89 -4.59 3.80
CA ALA A 57 2.27 -5.47 4.78
C ALA A 57 2.01 -4.75 6.10
N VAL A 58 0.82 -4.91 6.66
CA VAL A 58 0.39 -4.26 7.90
C VAL A 58 -0.38 -5.27 8.74
N THR A 59 -0.19 -5.23 10.06
CA THR A 59 -1.04 -6.01 10.96
C THR A 59 -2.49 -5.48 10.90
N PRO A 60 -3.52 -6.34 10.83
CA PRO A 60 -4.90 -5.92 10.53
C PRO A 60 -5.46 -4.79 11.40
N GLN A 61 -5.06 -4.71 12.66
CA GLN A 61 -5.48 -3.65 13.59
C GLN A 61 -5.07 -2.24 13.16
N PHE A 62 -3.97 -2.08 12.40
CA PHE A 62 -3.49 -0.76 11.94
C PHE A 62 -3.92 -0.42 10.51
N THR A 63 -4.69 -1.27 9.84
CA THR A 63 -5.07 -1.12 8.42
C THR A 63 -5.57 0.29 8.11
N PHE A 64 -6.60 0.77 8.80
CA PHE A 64 -7.18 2.08 8.50
C PHE A 64 -6.20 3.23 8.77
N ARG A 65 -5.44 3.14 9.88
CA ARG A 65 -4.44 4.14 10.25
C ARG A 65 -3.32 4.21 9.22
N ALA A 66 -2.80 3.06 8.80
CA ALA A 66 -1.76 2.97 7.77
C ALA A 66 -2.26 3.54 6.43
N ALA A 67 -3.49 3.21 6.04
CA ALA A 67 -4.11 3.74 4.82
C ALA A 67 -4.11 5.29 4.79
N LEU A 68 -4.48 5.92 5.91
CA LEU A 68 -4.48 7.38 6.03
C LEU A 68 -3.07 7.96 5.98
N VAL A 69 -2.11 7.34 6.68
CA VAL A 69 -0.72 7.81 6.73
C VAL A 69 -0.04 7.72 5.37
N LEU A 70 -0.17 6.59 4.67
CA LEU A 70 0.39 6.40 3.32
C LEU A 70 -0.13 7.46 2.36
N ARG A 71 -1.45 7.66 2.33
CA ARG A 71 -2.05 8.65 1.44
C ARG A 71 -1.64 10.08 1.81
N ALA A 72 -1.61 10.40 3.10
CA ALA A 72 -1.19 11.72 3.57
C ALA A 72 0.28 12.01 3.21
N ALA A 73 1.16 11.01 3.33
CA ALA A 73 2.57 11.12 2.97
C ALA A 73 2.76 11.48 1.50
N VAL A 74 2.06 10.79 0.59
CA VAL A 74 2.10 11.11 -0.85
C VAL A 74 1.49 12.48 -1.15
N ARG A 75 0.34 12.81 -0.54
CA ARG A 75 -0.32 14.12 -0.74
C ARG A 75 0.53 15.30 -0.27
N ARG A 76 1.46 15.09 0.67
CA ARG A 76 2.39 16.12 1.14
C ARG A 76 3.42 16.50 0.07
N CYS A 77 3.69 15.63 -0.91
CA CYS A 77 4.64 15.90 -1.99
C CYS A 77 4.17 17.01 -2.95
N GLY A 78 2.86 17.28 -3.03
CA GLY A 78 2.33 18.35 -3.87
C GLY A 78 0.82 18.25 -4.09
N LYS A 79 0.21 19.32 -4.60
CA LYS A 79 -1.25 19.42 -4.80
C LYS A 79 -1.82 18.32 -5.71
N THR A 80 -1.03 17.82 -6.65
CA THR A 80 -1.42 16.81 -7.64
C THR A 80 -0.95 15.41 -7.28
N ALA A 81 -0.08 15.25 -6.27
CA ALA A 81 0.41 13.95 -5.83
C ALA A 81 -0.66 13.22 -5.03
N ASP A 82 -0.97 11.99 -5.42
CA ASP A 82 -1.88 11.10 -4.71
C ASP A 82 -1.50 9.66 -5.01
N THR A 83 -1.90 8.74 -4.15
CA THR A 83 -1.74 7.29 -4.35
C THR A 83 -3.11 6.65 -4.28
N ARG A 84 -3.31 5.58 -5.05
CA ARG A 84 -4.47 4.70 -4.92
C ARG A 84 -4.01 3.32 -4.53
N PHE A 85 -4.79 2.61 -3.73
CA PHE A 85 -4.43 1.28 -3.28
C PHE A 85 -5.63 0.39 -2.96
N GLY A 86 -5.52 -0.87 -3.34
CA GLY A 86 -6.37 -1.95 -2.89
C GLY A 86 -5.85 -2.54 -1.57
N ILE A 87 -6.75 -2.96 -0.71
CA ILE A 87 -6.43 -3.61 0.57
C ILE A 87 -7.04 -5.00 0.59
N GLY A 88 -6.21 -6.02 0.85
CA GLY A 88 -6.63 -7.40 1.04
C GLY A 88 -6.31 -7.87 2.46
N LEU A 89 -7.30 -8.45 3.14
CA LEU A 89 -7.11 -9.15 4.42
C LEU A 89 -7.05 -10.65 4.19
N GLY A 90 -6.13 -11.34 4.85
CA GLY A 90 -6.00 -12.80 4.74
C GLY A 90 -4.64 -13.30 5.19
N ASP A 91 -4.33 -14.55 4.86
CA ASP A 91 -2.99 -15.10 5.01
C ASP A 91 -2.00 -14.45 4.03
N ALA A 92 -0.76 -14.34 4.48
CA ALA A 92 0.38 -13.96 3.67
C ALA A 92 1.61 -14.73 4.14
N HIS A 93 2.39 -15.25 3.21
CA HIS A 93 3.66 -15.93 3.45
C HIS A 93 4.77 -15.10 2.81
N PHE A 94 5.75 -14.70 3.62
CA PHE A 94 6.86 -13.85 3.18
C PHE A 94 8.09 -14.70 2.94
N THR A 95 8.76 -14.48 1.81
CA THR A 95 10.05 -15.09 1.49
C THR A 95 11.09 -13.98 1.31
N GLY A 96 11.90 -13.74 2.34
CA GLY A 96 12.86 -12.63 2.37
C GLY A 96 12.28 -11.36 3.00
N ASP A 97 12.91 -10.23 2.68
CA ASP A 97 12.67 -8.94 3.34
C ASP A 97 11.68 -8.04 2.58
N ASP A 98 11.25 -8.47 1.40
CA ASP A 98 10.31 -7.75 0.53
C ASP A 98 9.10 -8.62 0.16
N LEU A 99 8.16 -8.04 -0.58
CA LEU A 99 6.93 -8.68 -1.03
C LEU A 99 7.02 -9.24 -2.45
N SER A 100 8.18 -9.17 -3.11
CA SER A 100 8.36 -9.59 -4.51
C SER A 100 8.19 -11.10 -4.71
N ARG A 101 8.42 -11.88 -3.65
CA ARG A 101 8.31 -13.35 -3.62
C ARG A 101 7.28 -13.84 -2.59
N ALA A 102 6.46 -12.95 -2.07
CA ALA A 102 5.42 -13.29 -1.12
C ALA A 102 4.19 -13.87 -1.82
N ASP A 103 3.42 -14.69 -1.11
CA ASP A 103 2.17 -15.27 -1.59
C ASP A 103 1.10 -15.28 -0.48
N GLY A 104 -0.14 -15.67 -0.82
CA GLY A 104 -1.26 -15.76 0.12
C GLY A 104 -2.49 -14.97 -0.33
N ALA A 105 -3.64 -15.26 0.29
CA ALA A 105 -4.91 -14.67 -0.15
C ALA A 105 -4.95 -13.15 0.03
N ALA A 106 -4.22 -12.58 1.00
CA ALA A 106 -4.18 -11.15 1.23
C ALA A 106 -3.57 -10.39 0.03
N LEU A 107 -2.48 -10.92 -0.56
CA LEU A 107 -1.83 -10.32 -1.73
C LEU A 107 -2.76 -10.35 -2.94
N VAL A 108 -3.35 -11.52 -3.22
CA VAL A 108 -4.30 -11.72 -4.33
C VAL A 108 -5.50 -10.78 -4.22
N ARG A 109 -6.12 -10.70 -3.03
CA ARG A 109 -7.25 -9.79 -2.78
C ARG A 109 -6.88 -8.33 -2.94
N SER A 110 -5.71 -7.92 -2.45
CA SER A 110 -5.25 -6.52 -2.57
C SER A 110 -5.00 -6.11 -4.02
N GLY A 111 -4.45 -7.01 -4.84
CA GLY A 111 -4.27 -6.81 -6.29
C GLY A 111 -5.61 -6.68 -7.00
N HIS A 112 -6.53 -7.63 -6.80
CA HIS A 112 -7.88 -7.54 -7.37
C HIS A 112 -8.64 -6.29 -6.91
N ALA A 113 -8.47 -5.88 -5.66
CA ALA A 113 -9.05 -4.66 -5.14
C ALA A 113 -8.48 -3.41 -5.83
N LEU A 114 -7.20 -3.39 -6.20
CA LEU A 114 -6.61 -2.31 -6.99
C LEU A 114 -7.11 -2.33 -8.44
N ASP A 115 -7.10 -3.49 -9.09
CA ASP A 115 -7.46 -3.67 -10.50
C ASP A 115 -8.91 -3.29 -10.78
N THR A 116 -9.83 -3.68 -9.89
CA THR A 116 -11.27 -3.42 -10.03
C THR A 116 -11.68 -2.04 -9.52
N MET A 117 -10.75 -1.25 -8.96
CA MET A 117 -11.07 0.04 -8.37
C MET A 117 -11.36 1.11 -9.45
N PRO A 118 -12.52 1.80 -9.36
CA PRO A 118 -12.83 2.93 -10.24
C PRO A 118 -11.77 4.03 -10.17
N ARG A 119 -11.47 4.66 -11.30
CA ARG A 119 -10.39 5.67 -11.42
C ARG A 119 -10.49 6.86 -10.45
N ALA A 120 -11.71 7.23 -10.04
CA ALA A 120 -11.94 8.32 -9.10
C ALA A 120 -11.71 7.93 -7.63
N ARG A 121 -11.70 6.63 -7.31
CA ARG A 121 -11.48 6.11 -5.97
C ARG A 121 -9.98 6.06 -5.66
N ARG A 122 -9.63 6.11 -4.37
CA ARG A 122 -8.23 6.07 -3.88
C ARG A 122 -7.96 4.91 -2.93
N MET A 123 -9.00 4.34 -2.35
CA MET A 123 -8.91 3.21 -1.43
C MET A 123 -10.04 2.25 -1.76
N ASN A 124 -9.75 0.96 -1.83
CA ASN A 124 -10.75 -0.08 -2.08
C ASN A 124 -10.39 -1.32 -1.26
N ALA A 125 -11.34 -1.84 -0.49
CA ALA A 125 -11.12 -3.01 0.35
C ALA A 125 -12.38 -3.91 0.37
N PRO A 126 -12.79 -4.44 -0.79
CA PRO A 126 -14.11 -5.05 -0.99
C PRO A 126 -14.35 -6.28 -0.10
N ASP A 127 -13.29 -7.01 0.27
CA ASP A 127 -13.37 -8.24 1.05
C ASP A 127 -13.14 -8.03 2.56
N THR A 128 -13.04 -6.77 3.00
CA THR A 128 -12.73 -6.42 4.39
C THR A 128 -14.00 -6.11 5.20
N PRO A 129 -13.92 -5.98 6.54
CA PRO A 129 -15.06 -5.54 7.35
C PRO A 129 -15.66 -4.22 6.87
N VAL A 130 -16.94 -3.97 7.20
CA VAL A 130 -17.70 -2.79 6.74
C VAL A 130 -16.97 -1.46 7.00
N ALA A 131 -16.21 -1.34 8.09
CA ALA A 131 -15.46 -0.13 8.41
C ALA A 131 -14.36 0.23 7.38
N LEU A 132 -13.96 -0.73 6.55
CA LEU A 132 -12.93 -0.58 5.52
C LEU A 132 -13.50 -0.64 4.09
N ARG A 133 -14.77 -1.03 3.90
CA ARG A 133 -15.45 -1.12 2.60
C ARG A 133 -15.89 0.23 2.05
#